data_AF-A0A2V8V3I3-F1
#
_entry.id   AF-A0A2V8V3I3-F1
#
_cell.length_a   1.000
_cell.length_b   1.000
_cell.length_c   1.000
_cell.angle_alpha   90.00
_cell.angle_beta   90.00
_cell.angle_gamma   90.00
#
_symmetry.space_group_name_H-M   'P 1'
#
loop_
_entity.id
_entity.type
_entity.pdbx_description
1 polymer ?
#
loop_
_entity_poly.entity_id
_entity_poly.type
_entity_poly.pdbx_seq_one_letter_code
_entity_poly.pdbx_strand_id
1 'polypeptide(L)'
;MRAGIEIAEPVRDRGIDLVAYVDLDSAIGKFLARPIQLKANWQTGFAFDRKYEKFHDLIVAIAYVWNLDDPTRTVTYALTWPEICGLAGECGWAWEAGGRWAITRPGKDLTSRLGSG
;
A
#
# COMPACT_ATOMS: atom_id res chain seq x y z
N MET A 1 -2.10 5.16 -19.50
CA MET A 1 -1.49 4.03 -18.79
C MET A 1 0.01 4.07 -18.97
N ARG A 2 0.77 3.88 -17.89
CA ARG A 2 2.22 3.65 -17.94
C ARG A 2 2.45 2.21 -17.45
N ALA A 3 3.40 1.49 -18.04
CA ALA A 3 3.78 0.11 -17.73
C ALA A 3 2.83 -1.03 -18.17
N GLY A 4 1.84 -0.81 -19.04
CA GLY A 4 1.00 -1.91 -19.56
C GLY A 4 0.03 -2.51 -18.54
N ILE A 5 -0.22 -1.81 -17.43
CA ILE A 5 -1.14 -2.21 -16.37
C ILE A 5 -2.48 -1.49 -16.56
N GLU A 6 -3.56 -2.27 -16.54
CA GLU A 6 -4.93 -1.81 -16.56
C GLU A 6 -5.45 -1.57 -15.13
N ILE A 7 -6.39 -0.64 -14.97
CA ILE A 7 -6.95 -0.26 -13.67
C ILE A 7 -8.48 -0.29 -13.75
N ALA A 8 -9.11 -0.98 -12.80
CA ALA A 8 -10.56 -0.97 -12.58
C ALA A 8 -10.90 -0.38 -11.20
N GLU A 9 -12.02 0.33 -11.13
CA GLU A 9 -12.58 0.85 -9.88
C GLU A 9 -13.74 -0.05 -9.42
N PRO A 10 -13.72 -0.57 -8.18
CA PRO A 10 -14.83 -1.34 -7.64
C PRO A 10 -16.11 -0.50 -7.51
N VAL A 11 -17.23 -1.03 -7.99
CA VAL A 11 -18.56 -0.38 -7.84
C VAL A 11 -18.96 -0.22 -6.35
N ARG A 12 -18.40 -1.04 -5.46
CA ARG A 12 -18.60 -0.92 -4.01
C ARG A 12 -17.26 -1.01 -3.31
N ASP A 13 -16.92 0.03 -2.55
CA ASP A 13 -15.76 0.02 -1.68
C ASP A 13 -16.05 -0.78 -0.41
N ARG A 14 -15.32 -1.89 -0.23
CA ARG A 14 -15.28 -2.71 0.99
C ARG A 14 -13.84 -2.85 1.49
N GLY A 15 -13.07 -1.78 1.34
CA GLY A 15 -11.65 -1.75 1.64
C GLY A 15 -10.78 -2.11 0.43
N ILE A 16 -11.22 -1.79 -0.78
CA ILE A 16 -10.44 -1.90 -2.01
C ILE A 16 -10.81 -0.68 -2.84
N ASP A 17 -9.83 0.17 -3.13
CA ASP A 17 -10.06 1.39 -3.90
C ASP A 17 -9.88 1.14 -5.40
N LEU A 18 -8.92 0.29 -5.76
CA LEU A 18 -8.61 -0.04 -7.16
C LEU A 18 -8.32 -1.52 -7.31
N VAL A 19 -8.44 -2.02 -8.54
CA VAL A 19 -7.90 -3.32 -8.95
C VAL A 19 -6.96 -3.07 -10.12
N ALA A 20 -5.67 -3.36 -9.93
CA ALA A 20 -4.71 -3.39 -11.01
C ALA A 20 -4.71 -4.76 -11.65
N TYR A 21 -4.73 -4.83 -12.98
CA TYR A 21 -4.69 -6.11 -13.67
C TYR A 21 -3.90 -6.04 -14.97
N VAL A 22 -3.44 -7.20 -15.41
CA VAL A 22 -2.81 -7.41 -16.70
C VAL A 22 -3.49 -8.60 -17.37
N ASP A 23 -3.93 -8.40 -18.60
CA ASP A 23 -4.66 -9.38 -19.41
C ASP A 23 -4.09 -9.50 -20.82
N LEU A 24 -3.62 -8.37 -21.37
CA LEU A 24 -3.27 -8.23 -22.79
C LEU A 24 -1.76 -8.30 -23.08
N ASP A 25 -0.93 -8.55 -22.07
CA ASP A 25 0.52 -8.60 -22.25
C ASP A 25 0.97 -10.03 -22.62
N SER A 26 1.59 -10.17 -23.80
CA SER A 26 2.19 -11.43 -24.28
C SER A 26 3.27 -12.01 -23.36
N ALA A 27 3.88 -11.20 -22.47
CA ALA A 27 4.83 -11.64 -21.47
C ALA A 27 4.15 -12.32 -20.26
N ILE A 28 2.84 -12.13 -20.08
CA ILE A 28 2.08 -12.73 -18.98
C ILE A 28 1.17 -13.82 -19.54
N GLY A 29 1.54 -15.08 -19.28
CA GLY A 29 0.81 -16.24 -19.82
C GLY A 29 -0.60 -16.48 -19.23
N LYS A 30 -1.10 -15.59 -18.36
CA LYS A 30 -2.44 -15.66 -17.75
C LYS A 30 -2.85 -14.31 -17.14
N PHE A 31 -4.15 -14.07 -17.08
CA PHE A 31 -4.72 -12.93 -16.36
C PHE A 31 -4.23 -12.87 -14.90
N LEU A 32 -3.82 -11.68 -14.46
CA LEU A 32 -3.39 -11.40 -13.10
C LEU A 32 -4.08 -10.14 -12.61
N ALA A 33 -4.74 -10.20 -11.45
CA ALA A 33 -5.35 -9.04 -10.81
C ALA A 33 -4.88 -8.93 -9.36
N ARG A 34 -4.65 -7.69 -8.93
CA ARG A 34 -4.22 -7.33 -7.57
C ARG A 34 -5.13 -6.22 -7.04
N PRO A 35 -5.86 -6.46 -5.94
CA PRO A 35 -6.58 -5.38 -5.29
C PRO A 35 -5.58 -4.39 -4.68
N ILE A 36 -5.92 -3.12 -4.74
CA ILE A 36 -5.15 -2.01 -4.20
C ILE A 36 -6.02 -1.25 -3.21
N GLN A 37 -5.55 -1.15 -1.96
CA GLN A 37 -6.05 -0.13 -1.04
C GLN A 37 -5.08 1.05 -1.10
N LEU A 38 -5.59 2.20 -1.52
CA LEU A 38 -4.92 3.48 -1.50
C LEU A 38 -5.07 4.14 -0.12
N LYS A 39 -3.99 4.71 0.37
CA LYS A 39 -4.01 5.63 1.52
C LYS A 39 -3.22 6.87 1.19
N ALA A 40 -3.82 8.03 1.39
CA ALA A 40 -3.18 9.33 1.23
C ALA A 40 -3.10 10.03 2.59
N ASN A 41 -1.90 10.46 2.98
CA ASN A 41 -1.64 11.16 4.24
C ASN A 41 -0.86 12.44 3.97
N TRP A 42 -1.24 13.53 4.65
CA TRP A 42 -0.58 14.85 4.54
C TRP A 42 0.75 14.92 5.30
N GLN A 43 0.87 14.11 6.35
CA GLN A 43 2.07 14.01 7.18
C GLN A 43 2.69 12.62 7.05
N THR A 44 3.93 12.49 7.51
CA THR A 44 4.65 11.23 7.60
C THR A 44 3.90 10.28 8.56
N GLY A 45 3.12 9.34 8.03
CA GLY A 45 2.44 8.37 8.88
C GLY A 45 1.87 7.18 8.13
N PHE A 46 1.90 6.03 8.79
CA PHE A 46 1.37 4.77 8.28
C PHE A 46 0.20 4.36 9.17
N ALA A 47 -0.83 3.78 8.58
CA ALA A 47 -1.89 3.13 9.35
C ALA A 47 -2.39 1.90 8.61
N PHE A 48 -2.41 0.76 9.29
CA PHE A 48 -2.87 -0.53 8.75
C PHE A 48 -4.02 -1.06 9.60
N ASP A 49 -4.95 -1.75 8.94
CA ASP A 49 -6.12 -2.33 9.60
C ASP A 49 -6.13 -3.82 9.29
N ARG A 50 -6.16 -4.65 10.32
CA ARG A 50 -6.05 -6.11 10.20
C ARG A 50 -7.22 -6.73 9.44
N LYS A 51 -8.34 -6.02 9.26
CA LYS A 51 -9.45 -6.48 8.40
C LYS A 51 -9.03 -6.78 6.96
N TYR A 52 -7.88 -6.28 6.52
CA TYR A 52 -7.29 -6.51 5.20
C TYR A 52 -6.56 -7.85 5.07
N GLU A 53 -6.29 -8.56 6.17
CA GLU A 53 -5.64 -9.88 6.19
C GLU A 53 -6.37 -10.92 5.31
N LYS A 54 -7.69 -10.78 5.16
CA LYS A 54 -8.51 -11.64 4.28
C LYS A 54 -8.19 -11.51 2.78
N PHE A 55 -7.44 -10.48 2.38
CA PHE A 55 -7.02 -10.26 1.01
C PHE A 55 -5.54 -10.59 0.87
N HIS A 56 -5.23 -11.87 0.65
CA HIS A 56 -3.86 -12.40 0.67
C HIS A 56 -2.94 -11.75 -0.37
N ASP A 57 -3.50 -11.31 -1.50
CA ASP A 57 -2.81 -10.66 -2.60
C ASP A 57 -3.00 -9.14 -2.62
N LEU A 58 -3.47 -8.54 -1.52
CA LEU A 58 -3.67 -7.10 -1.42
C LEU A 58 -2.33 -6.38 -1.44
N ILE A 59 -2.22 -5.45 -2.39
CA ILE A 59 -1.22 -4.42 -2.39
C ILE A 59 -1.83 -3.24 -1.63
N VAL A 60 -1.30 -2.91 -0.48
CA VAL A 60 -1.63 -1.64 0.18
C VAL A 60 -0.68 -0.61 -0.39
N ALA A 61 -1.18 0.20 -1.33
CA ALA A 61 -0.44 1.33 -1.87
C ALA A 61 -0.67 2.54 -0.97
N ILE A 62 0.36 2.93 -0.23
CA ILE A 62 0.35 4.18 0.54
C ILE A 62 1.02 5.24 -0.32
N ALA A 63 0.22 6.15 -0.87
CA ALA A 63 0.73 7.35 -1.49
C ALA A 63 0.97 8.39 -0.39
N TYR A 64 2.24 8.72 -0.13
CA TYR A 64 2.55 9.92 0.65
C TYR A 64 2.47 11.13 -0.25
N VAL A 65 1.41 11.88 -0.09
CA VAL A 65 1.37 13.23 -0.61
C VAL A 65 1.88 14.15 0.48
N TRP A 66 3.20 14.12 0.70
CA TRP A 66 3.87 15.12 1.51
C TRP A 66 3.93 16.42 0.73
N ASN A 67 3.70 17.55 1.41
CA ASN A 67 3.70 18.86 0.79
C ASN A 67 2.76 18.86 -0.42
N LEU A 68 1.44 18.85 -0.18
CA LEU A 68 0.43 18.97 -1.25
C LEU A 68 0.67 20.20 -2.17
N ASP A 69 1.49 21.13 -1.70
CA ASP A 69 2.04 22.30 -2.37
C ASP A 69 3.31 22.05 -3.20
N ASP A 70 4.03 20.95 -2.99
CA ASP A 70 5.25 20.57 -3.71
C ASP A 70 5.23 19.10 -4.20
N PRO A 71 4.80 18.86 -5.46
CA PRO A 71 4.75 17.53 -6.05
C PRO A 71 6.13 16.86 -6.19
N THR A 72 7.25 17.59 -6.07
CA THR A 72 8.60 17.01 -6.14
C THR A 72 8.98 16.25 -4.87
N ARG A 73 8.21 16.42 -3.79
CA ARG A 73 8.43 15.77 -2.49
C ARG A 73 7.42 14.67 -2.19
N THR A 74 6.53 14.38 -3.15
CA THR A 74 5.57 13.28 -3.07
C THR A 74 6.30 11.96 -3.25
N VAL A 75 6.07 11.00 -2.35
CA VAL A 75 6.66 9.66 -2.40
C VAL A 75 5.51 8.65 -2.33
N THR A 76 5.58 7.58 -3.10
CA THR A 76 4.59 6.49 -3.01
C THR A 76 5.30 5.21 -2.62
N TYR A 77 4.75 4.49 -1.65
CA TYR A 77 5.21 3.16 -1.28
C TYR A 77 4.07 2.18 -1.50
N ALA A 78 4.38 1.07 -2.16
CA ALA A 78 3.45 -0.04 -2.31
C ALA A 78 3.98 -1.21 -1.50
N LEU A 79 3.17 -1.71 -0.59
CA LEU A 79 3.52 -2.84 0.28
C LEU A 79 2.45 -3.91 0.18
N THR A 80 2.87 -5.14 0.02
CA THR A 80 2.02 -6.31 0.19
C THR A 80 1.70 -6.54 1.66
N TRP A 81 0.62 -7.27 1.95
CA TRP A 81 0.28 -7.63 3.33
C TRP A 81 1.42 -8.39 4.07
N PRO A 82 2.13 -9.36 3.46
CA PRO A 82 3.29 -9.98 4.07
C PRO A 82 4.42 -9.00 4.42
N GLU A 83 4.72 -8.03 3.56
CA GLU A 83 5.74 -7.00 3.85
C GLU A 83 5.33 -6.11 5.02
N ILE A 84 4.04 -5.77 5.13
CA ILE A 84 3.49 -5.05 6.28
C ILE A 84 3.69 -5.85 7.56
N CYS A 85 3.38 -7.15 7.54
CA CYS A 85 3.57 -8.04 8.69
C CYS A 85 5.06 -8.18 9.07
N GLY A 86 5.96 -8.26 8.07
CA GLY A 86 7.40 -8.28 8.28
C GLY A 86 7.91 -7.01 8.96
N LEU A 87 7.56 -5.84 8.41
CA LEU A 87 7.88 -4.54 9.00
C LEU A 87 7.33 -4.40 10.43
N ALA A 88 6.12 -4.92 10.67
CA ALA A 88 5.51 -4.94 11.99
C ALA A 88 6.30 -5.77 13.00
N GLY A 89 6.73 -6.98 12.61
CA GLY A 89 7.59 -7.82 13.44
C GLY A 89 8.93 -7.15 13.75
N GLU A 90 9.61 -6.64 12.72
CA GLU A 90 10.95 -6.03 12.85
C GLU A 90 10.96 -4.80 13.74
N CYS A 91 9.90 -4.00 13.69
CA CYS A 91 9.80 -2.77 14.46
C CYS A 91 9.15 -2.96 15.84
N GLY A 92 8.86 -4.21 16.25
CA GLY A 92 8.22 -4.53 17.53
C GLY A 92 6.79 -3.98 17.65
N TRP A 93 6.07 -3.88 16.54
CA TRP A 93 4.73 -3.31 16.51
C TRP A 93 3.69 -4.24 17.12
N ALA A 94 2.80 -3.69 17.94
CA ALA A 94 1.62 -4.38 18.46
C ALA A 94 0.35 -3.81 17.82
N TRP A 95 -0.62 -4.67 17.52
CA TRP A 95 -1.96 -4.25 17.09
C TRP A 95 -2.69 -3.57 18.25
N GLU A 96 -3.26 -2.39 17.98
CA GLU A 96 -4.14 -1.69 18.92
C GLU A 96 -5.45 -2.46 19.11
N ALA A 97 -6.19 -2.11 20.17
CA ALA A 97 -7.56 -2.58 20.36
C ALA A 97 -8.40 -2.23 19.12
N GLY A 98 -9.00 -3.25 18.48
CA GLY A 98 -9.72 -3.11 17.21
C GLY A 98 -8.92 -3.50 15.97
N GLY A 99 -7.69 -4.02 16.12
CA GLY A 99 -6.92 -4.57 15.00
C GLY A 99 -6.32 -3.51 14.09
N ARG A 100 -6.18 -2.27 14.58
CA ARG A 100 -5.51 -1.19 13.85
C ARG A 100 -4.08 -1.06 14.33
N TRP A 101 -3.19 -0.63 13.46
CA TRP A 101 -1.88 -0.12 13.84
C TRP A 101 -1.69 1.23 13.15
N ALA A 102 -1.07 2.19 13.84
CA ALA A 102 -0.69 3.45 13.26
C ALA A 102 0.61 4.02 13.83
N ILE A 103 1.37 4.70 12.98
CA ILE A 103 2.51 5.54 13.38
C ILE A 103 2.38 6.89 12.68
N THR A 104 2.47 7.98 13.43
CA THR A 104 2.30 9.35 12.92
C THR A 104 3.61 10.11 12.74
N ARG A 105 4.74 9.48 13.12
CA ARG A 105 6.10 9.99 12.96
C ARG A 105 7.08 8.81 12.74
N PRO A 106 7.09 8.22 11.54
CA PRO A 106 8.03 7.16 11.21
C PRO A 106 9.47 7.68 11.38
N GLY A 107 10.29 6.92 12.13
CA GLY A 107 11.71 7.22 12.28
C GLY A 107 12.45 7.05 10.96
N LYS A 108 13.66 7.63 10.86
CA LYS A 108 14.52 7.53 9.67
C LYS A 108 14.81 6.09 9.25
N ASP A 109 14.86 5.17 10.23
CA ASP A 109 15.07 3.75 10.01
C ASP A 109 13.96 3.13 9.15
N LEU A 110 12.69 3.42 9.46
CA LEU A 110 11.54 2.88 8.70
C LEU A 110 11.53 3.41 7.27
N THR A 111 11.81 4.71 7.07
CA THR A 111 11.89 5.30 5.72
C THR A 111 13.06 4.73 4.91
N SER A 112 14.18 4.39 5.56
CA SER A 112 15.32 3.77 4.89
C SER A 112 14.97 2.38 4.38
N ARG A 113 14.34 1.55 5.24
CA ARG A 113 13.92 0.17 4.88
C ARG A 113 12.96 0.14 3.69
N LEU A 114 12.09 1.14 3.62
CA LEU A 114 11.11 1.27 2.53
C LEU A 114 11.69 1.85 1.24
N GLY A 115 12.86 2.50 1.28
CA GLY A 115 13.53 3.11 0.12
C GLY A 115 14.67 2.26 -0.45
N SER A 116 15.01 1.14 0.19
CA SER A 116 16.08 0.22 -0.22
C SER A 116 15.60 -0.99 -1.04
N GLY A 117 14.39 -0.91 -1.61
CA GLY A 117 13.79 -1.94 -2.46
C GLY A 117 14.02 -1.71 -3.95
#